data_AF-A0A6L9L1R1-F1
#
_entry.id   AF-A0A6L9L1R1-F1
#
_cell.length_a   1.000
_cell.length_b   1.000
_cell.length_c   1.000
_cell.angle_alpha   90.00
_cell.angle_beta   90.00
_cell.angle_gamma   90.00
#
_symmetry.space_group_name_H-M   'P 1'
#
loop_
_entity.id
_entity.type
_entity.pdbx_description
1 polymer ?
#
loop_
_entity_poly.entity_id
_entity_poly.type
_entity_poly.pdbx_seq_one_letter_code
_entity_poly.pdbx_strand_id
1 'polypeptide(L)'
;MFNLLKTAMLMAAITALFMVIGSSIGGKQGMMLALLFAVGMNFFSYWFSDKMVLRMYNAQEVDAQSAPQFYRMVQDLAQRAQLPMPRVYVINEDARHGQL
;
A
#
# COMPACT_ATOMS: atom_id res chain seq x y z
N MET A 1 -8.24 -1.43 -25.09
CA MET A 1 -8.83 -0.08 -25.09
C MET A 1 -9.87 0.16 -23.98
N PHE A 2 -10.76 -0.80 -23.68
CA PHE A 2 -11.88 -0.60 -22.74
C PHE A 2 -11.48 -0.32 -21.28
N ASN A 3 -10.29 -0.76 -20.84
CA ASN A 3 -9.79 -0.49 -19.48
C ASN A 3 -9.48 0.99 -19.26
N LEU A 4 -8.90 1.66 -20.27
CA LEU A 4 -8.56 3.08 -20.19
C LEU A 4 -9.84 3.95 -20.09
N LEU A 5 -10.90 3.53 -20.79
CA LEU A 5 -12.23 4.14 -20.68
C LEU A 5 -12.85 3.95 -19.28
N LYS A 6 -12.77 2.74 -18.71
CA LYS A 6 -13.22 2.49 -17.32
C LYS A 6 -12.45 3.32 -16.30
N THR A 7 -11.12 3.38 -16.43
CA THR A 7 -10.28 4.19 -15.54
C THR A 7 -10.60 5.68 -15.68
N ALA A 8 -10.72 6.19 -16.91
CA ALA A 8 -11.08 7.58 -17.16
C ALA A 8 -12.47 7.93 -16.63
N MET A 9 -13.47 7.06 -16.84
CA MET A 9 -14.81 7.23 -16.30
C MET A 9 -14.79 7.25 -14.76
N LEU A 10 -14.08 6.31 -14.12
CA LEU A 10 -13.99 6.24 -12.67
C LEU A 10 -13.33 7.50 -12.10
N MET A 11 -12.24 7.96 -12.70
CA MET A 11 -11.54 9.18 -12.30
C MET A 11 -12.43 10.41 -12.48
N ALA A 12 -13.15 10.51 -13.61
CA ALA A 12 -14.09 11.60 -13.85
C ALA A 12 -15.24 11.59 -12.84
N ALA A 13 -15.81 10.43 -12.54
CA ALA A 13 -16.90 10.28 -11.56
C ALA A 13 -16.44 10.66 -10.14
N ILE A 14 -15.27 10.20 -9.71
CA ILE A 14 -14.68 10.55 -8.42
C ILE A 14 -14.42 12.07 -8.36
N THR A 15 -13.84 12.65 -9.41
CA THR A 15 -13.57 14.10 -9.49
C THR A 15 -14.86 14.92 -9.42
N ALA A 16 -15.91 14.50 -10.14
CA ALA A 16 -17.22 15.15 -10.09
C ALA A 16 -17.85 15.04 -8.69
N LEU A 17 -17.76 13.88 -8.04
CA LEU A 17 -18.24 13.67 -6.68
C LEU A 17 -17.54 14.61 -5.69
N PHE A 18 -16.21 14.73 -5.76
CA PHE A 18 -15.45 15.68 -4.94
C PHE A 18 -15.85 17.13 -5.20
N MET A 19 -16.10 17.52 -6.45
CA MET A 19 -16.58 18.88 -6.77
C MET A 19 -17.97 19.16 -6.19
N VAL A 20 -18.90 18.21 -6.29
CA VAL A 20 -20.27 18.38 -5.75
C VAL A 20 -20.25 18.46 -4.23
N ILE A 21 -19.52 17.57 -3.57
CA ILE A 21 -19.41 17.56 -2.11
C ILE A 21 -18.63 18.79 -1.60
N GLY A 22 -17.52 19.15 -2.26
CA GLY A 22 -16.70 20.30 -1.87
C GLY A 22 -17.43 21.64 -2.06
N SER A 23 -18.24 21.76 -3.12
CA SER A 23 -19.05 22.96 -3.37
C SER A 23 -20.25 23.06 -2.43
N SER A 24 -20.91 21.94 -2.11
CA SER A 24 -22.10 21.93 -1.25
C SER A 24 -21.79 22.15 0.24
N ILE A 25 -20.62 21.72 0.73
CA ILE A 25 -20.25 21.82 2.15
C ILE A 25 -19.75 23.21 2.55
N GLY A 26 -19.17 24.01 1.64
CA GLY A 26 -18.56 25.28 2.09
C GLY A 26 -18.15 26.33 1.06
N GLY A 27 -18.54 26.22 -0.20
CA GLY A 27 -18.20 27.23 -1.22
C GLY A 27 -16.67 27.53 -1.27
N LYS A 28 -16.28 28.81 -1.30
CA LYS A 28 -14.85 29.21 -1.31
C LYS A 28 -14.07 28.74 -0.07
N GLN A 29 -14.73 28.71 1.10
CA GLN A 29 -14.10 28.32 2.36
C GLN A 29 -13.93 26.80 2.45
N GLY A 30 -14.91 26.03 1.96
CA GLY A 30 -14.82 24.58 1.81
C GLY A 30 -13.71 24.17 0.83
N MET A 31 -13.51 24.93 -0.24
CA MET A 31 -12.42 24.71 -1.20
C MET A 31 -11.05 24.91 -0.55
N MET A 32 -10.87 25.95 0.25
CA MET A 32 -9.63 26.22 0.97
C MET A 32 -9.35 25.17 2.06
N LEU A 33 -10.39 24.73 2.77
CA LEU A 33 -10.28 23.66 3.78
C LEU A 33 -9.99 22.31 3.13
N ALA A 34 -10.60 22.00 1.99
CA ALA A 34 -10.31 20.81 1.18
C ALA A 34 -8.87 20.83 0.64
N LEU A 35 -8.35 21.99 0.23
CA LEU A 35 -6.96 22.15 -0.21
C LEU A 35 -5.98 21.90 0.95
N LEU A 36 -6.25 22.47 2.12
CA LEU A 36 -5.50 22.22 3.35
C LEU A 36 -5.54 20.73 3.74
N PHE A 37 -6.71 20.10 3.65
CA PHE A 37 -6.88 18.69 3.94
C PHE A 37 -6.16 17.80 2.92
N ALA A 38 -6.21 18.15 1.63
CA ALA A 38 -5.50 17.43 0.58
C ALA A 38 -3.99 17.52 0.74
N VAL A 39 -3.45 18.71 1.05
CA VAL A 39 -2.02 18.89 1.35
C VAL A 39 -1.64 18.11 2.61
N GLY A 40 -2.43 18.22 3.67
CA GLY A 40 -2.21 17.47 4.91
C GLY A 40 -2.25 15.96 4.70
N MET A 41 -3.20 15.47 3.91
CA MET A 41 -3.35 14.05 3.58
C MET A 41 -2.20 13.59 2.68
N ASN A 42 -1.73 14.40 1.74
CA ASN A 42 -0.57 14.06 0.90
C ASN A 42 0.71 13.95 1.74
N PHE A 43 0.93 14.90 2.65
CA PHE A 43 2.06 14.87 3.59
C PHE A 43 1.96 13.68 4.55
N PHE A 44 0.77 13.41 5.08
CA PHE A 44 0.52 12.27 5.95
C PHE A 44 0.72 10.96 5.20
N SER A 45 0.23 10.83 3.96
CA SER A 45 0.48 9.67 3.12
C SER A 45 1.96 9.48 2.83
N TYR A 46 2.75 10.54 2.63
CA TYR A 46 4.19 10.40 2.43
C TYR A 46 4.91 9.85 3.67
N TRP A 47 4.47 10.19 4.88
CA TRP A 47 5.10 9.70 6.12
C TRP A 47 4.51 8.37 6.61
N PHE A 48 3.22 8.13 6.39
CA PHE A 48 2.52 6.94 6.88
C PHE A 48 2.42 5.81 5.86
N SER A 49 2.72 6.04 4.56
CA SER A 49 2.72 4.98 3.54
C SER A 49 3.61 3.80 3.94
N ASP A 50 4.79 4.08 4.48
CA ASP A 50 5.75 3.05 4.89
C ASP A 50 5.14 2.09 5.93
N LYS A 51 4.33 2.61 6.87
CA LYS A 51 3.68 1.81 7.92
C LYS A 51 2.33 1.25 7.52
N MET A 52 1.61 1.92 6.62
CA MET A 52 0.28 1.50 6.17
C MET A 52 0.39 0.34 5.18
N VAL A 53 1.38 0.38 4.29
CA VAL A 53 1.71 -0.73 3.38
C VAL A 53 2.11 -1.98 4.17
N LEU A 54 2.99 -1.85 5.16
CA LEU A 54 3.39 -2.99 6.01
C LEU A 54 2.22 -3.60 6.80
N ARG A 55 1.26 -2.79 7.24
CA ARG A 55 0.04 -3.27 7.92
C ARG A 55 -0.99 -3.87 6.96
N MET A 56 -1.11 -3.35 5.74
CA MET A 56 -2.05 -3.88 4.74
C MET A 56 -1.64 -5.28 4.26
N TYR A 57 -0.34 -5.59 4.20
CA TYR A 57 0.13 -6.91 3.83
C TYR A 57 0.11 -7.93 4.97
N ASN A 58 -0.28 -7.55 6.19
CA ASN A 58 -0.29 -8.45 7.35
C ASN A 58 1.02 -9.26 7.47
N ALA A 59 2.13 -8.63 7.09
CA ALA A 59 3.42 -9.28 6.94
C ALA A 59 3.89 -9.71 8.34
N GLN A 60 3.84 -11.01 8.60
CA GLN A 60 4.29 -11.55 9.88
C GLN A 60 5.81 -11.71 9.79
N GLU A 61 6.52 -11.02 10.68
CA GLU A 61 7.96 -11.25 10.84
C GLU A 61 8.16 -12.71 11.22
N VAL A 62 8.95 -13.42 10.43
CA VAL A 62 9.26 -14.82 10.68
C VAL A 62 10.69 -14.97 11.15
N ASP A 63 10.87 -15.82 12.15
CA ASP A 63 12.16 -16.16 12.71
C ASP A 63 12.50 -17.63 12.46
N ALA A 64 13.64 -18.06 13.00
CA ALA A 64 14.10 -19.44 12.90
C ALA A 64 13.16 -20.46 13.57
N GLN A 65 12.21 -20.02 14.41
CA GLN A 65 11.23 -20.87 15.08
C GLN A 65 9.93 -20.94 14.29
N SER A 66 9.47 -19.84 13.71
CA SER A 66 8.19 -19.75 13.00
C SER A 66 8.27 -20.33 11.58
N ALA A 67 9.40 -20.21 10.89
CA ALA A 67 9.60 -20.75 9.54
C ALA A 67 11.05 -21.24 9.32
N PRO A 68 11.48 -22.34 9.97
CA PRO A 68 12.88 -22.77 10.01
C PRO A 68 13.47 -23.08 8.63
N GLN A 69 12.69 -23.60 7.70
CA GLN A 69 13.17 -23.92 6.34
C GLN A 69 13.41 -22.66 5.51
N PHE A 70 12.46 -21.70 5.54
CA PHE A 70 12.57 -20.45 4.80
C PHE A 70 13.66 -19.55 5.39
N TYR A 71 13.73 -19.44 6.73
CA TYR A 71 14.77 -18.67 7.41
C TYR A 71 16.18 -19.18 7.07
N ARG A 72 16.39 -20.52 7.06
CA ARG A 72 17.67 -21.11 6.65
C ARG A 72 18.01 -20.85 5.19
N MET A 73 17.03 -20.90 4.29
CA MET A 73 17.25 -20.60 2.88
C MET A 73 17.73 -19.16 2.68
N VAL A 74 17.07 -18.19 3.33
CA VAL A 74 17.49 -16.78 3.28
C VAL A 74 18.85 -16.58 3.96
N GLN A 75 19.11 -17.28 5.07
CA GLN A 75 20.40 -17.25 5.76
C GLN A 75 21.54 -17.75 4.87
N ASP A 76 21.37 -18.87 4.18
CA ASP A 76 22.38 -19.42 3.26
C ASP A 76 22.64 -18.44 2.10
N LEU A 77 21.61 -17.79 1.56
CA LEU A 77 21.75 -16.76 0.52
C LEU A 77 22.52 -15.54 1.04
N ALA A 78 22.15 -15.01 2.20
CA ALA A 78 22.80 -13.85 2.80
C ALA A 78 24.28 -14.15 3.12
N GLN A 79 24.56 -15.35 3.62
CA GLN A 79 25.92 -15.78 3.96
C GLN A 79 26.80 -15.95 2.72
N ARG A 80 26.25 -16.51 1.63
CA ARG A 80 26.94 -16.59 0.32
C ARG A 80 27.22 -15.22 -0.27
N ALA A 81 26.33 -14.25 -0.04
CA ALA A 81 26.47 -12.87 -0.50
C ALA A 81 27.30 -11.98 0.45
N GLN A 82 27.80 -12.52 1.58
CA GLN A 82 28.48 -11.76 2.64
C GLN A 82 27.65 -10.57 3.17
N LEU A 83 26.33 -10.72 3.21
CA LEU A 83 25.39 -9.73 3.71
C LEU A 83 24.93 -10.11 5.14
N PRO A 84 24.66 -9.12 6.01
CA PRO A 84 24.02 -9.37 7.30
C PRO A 84 22.61 -9.94 7.10
N MET A 85 22.13 -10.74 8.06
CA MET A 85 20.82 -11.38 7.96
C MET A 85 19.69 -10.33 7.83
N PRO A 86 18.95 -10.30 6.71
CA PRO A 86 17.84 -9.38 6.54
C PRO A 86 16.65 -9.82 7.40
N ARG A 87 15.78 -8.86 7.75
CA ARG A 87 14.48 -9.20 8.36
C ARG A 87 13.60 -9.86 7.31
N VAL A 88 13.00 -10.98 7.68
CA VAL A 88 12.23 -11.81 6.76
C VAL A 88 10.77 -11.79 7.19
N TYR A 89 9.87 -11.57 6.23
CA TYR A 89 8.43 -11.51 6.48
C TYR A 89 7.72 -12.49 5.57
N VAL A 90 6.74 -13.23 6.12
CA VAL A 90 5.83 -14.06 5.33
C VAL A 90 4.51 -13.31 5.18
N ILE A 91 4.08 -13.20 3.93
CA ILE A 91 2.76 -12.69 3.57
C ILE A 91 1.89 -13.92 3.31
N ASN A 92 0.88 -14.12 4.16
CA ASN A 92 -0.14 -15.14 3.92
C ASN A 92 -1.11 -14.62 2.85
N GLU A 93 -0.69 -14.63 1.60
CA GLU A 93 -1.62 -14.59 0.48
C GLU A 93 -2.11 -16.02 0.22
N ASP A 94 -3.43 -16.20 0.09
CA ASP A 94 -4.04 -17.42 -0.45
C ASP A 94 -3.66 -17.56 -1.93
N ALA A 95 -2.38 -17.79 -2.19
CA ALA A 95 -1.83 -18.08 -3.49
C ALA A 95 -2.21 -19.52 -3.83
N ARG A 96 -3.42 -19.69 -4.38
CA ARG A 96 -3.80 -20.87 -5.16
C ARG A 96 -2.91 -20.91 -6.41
N HIS A 97 -1.66 -21.31 -6.26
CA HIS A 97 -0.71 -21.50 -7.34
C HIS A 97 -0.72 -22.97 -7.78
N GLY A 98 -1.31 -23.21 -8.95
CA GLY A 98 -0.89 -24.23 -9.92
C GLY A 98 -0.84 -25.69 -9.45
N GLN A 99 -2.00 -26.34 -9.35
CA GLN A 99 -2.11 -27.76 -9.72
C GLN A 99 -2.33 -27.84 -11.23
N LEU A 100 -1.26 -27.89 -12.02
CA LEU A 100 -1.19 -28.56 -13.33
C LEU A 100 0.26 -28.99 -13.57
#